data_AF-A0A819JPC0-F1
#
_entry.id   AF-A0A819JPC0-F1
#
_cell.length_a   1.000
_cell.length_b   1.000
_cell.length_c   1.000
_cell.angle_alpha   90.00
_cell.angle_beta   90.00
_cell.angle_gamma   90.00
#
_symmetry.space_group_name_H-M   'P 1'
#
loop_
_entity.id
_entity.type
_entity.pdbx_description
1 polymer ?
#
loop_
_entity_poly.entity_id
_entity_poly.type
_entity_poly.pdbx_seq_one_letter_code
_entity_poly.pdbx_strand_id
1 'polypeptide(L)'
;MAVWCRSFSADVNRYNKGDDLGLLLLKRLSNAEYDGDRIYCVSRDVLSDHDGNQNKINFAVSSASGQERLLANIYSRNNSNTRTVLFVEAHGTGTPVHQPIQANCLDRFFNRSTLDPPLLLGSIKSNLGHTEGVVGVASLIKVAMYMYHCGNTAYMQFTSLNPKIEAQKYNLYIVQNFIPFPSLPNNEKIAIGVNSFGMGGTTTHAIIEEYQPNKISIVNGYIDDENHIKNKQYFIFIFSTIFIFLSHQQLQEQINAFLTEQPSPVLSIISRPTKSLSQKICFVFNGQSPQWWTMARQLYESEPLFNEWINLIDTKMTKINNGEWRLLEELIEKKNEQESRINEINIAQPTSFAIQVALAALLVSWNIYPSSIIPQSAGDQAAAFVAGRLTLEETVRMLAVSMNEDEVENKLLKGIEHLACIAVVNSPRSVITSSDEKTIDEIQQILSISYPNIFKAYVRIKNAFHS
;
A
#
# COMPACT_ATOMS: atom_id res chain seq x y z
N MET A 1 -14.92 21.26 40.88
CA MET A 1 -15.87 20.57 39.99
C MET A 1 -15.57 21.00 38.56
N ALA A 2 -15.26 20.07 37.66
CA ALA A 2 -15.09 20.40 36.25
C ALA A 2 -16.42 20.93 35.70
N VAL A 3 -16.39 22.11 35.06
CA VAL A 3 -17.59 22.81 34.57
C VAL A 3 -17.73 22.47 33.09
N TRP A 4 -18.69 21.60 32.76
CA TRP A 4 -18.93 21.11 31.39
C TRP A 4 -20.12 21.80 30.73
N CYS A 5 -20.20 21.81 29.39
CA CYS A 5 -21.43 22.24 28.70
C CYS A 5 -22.51 21.16 28.87
N ARG A 6 -23.44 21.36 29.81
CA ARG A 6 -24.56 20.46 30.09
C ARG A 6 -25.65 20.58 29.02
N SER A 7 -25.35 20.03 27.86
CA SER A 7 -26.19 20.13 26.66
C SER A 7 -27.50 19.35 26.84
N PHE A 8 -28.60 20.04 26.57
CA PHE A 8 -30.00 19.60 26.68
C PHE A 8 -30.47 19.19 28.08
N SER A 9 -29.65 19.40 29.12
CA SER A 9 -29.98 19.01 30.48
C SER A 9 -30.72 20.10 31.27
N ALA A 10 -31.51 19.73 32.28
CA ALA A 10 -32.28 20.66 33.11
C ALA A 10 -31.38 21.50 34.04
N ASP A 11 -30.29 20.89 34.53
CA ASP A 11 -29.31 21.50 35.43
C ASP A 11 -28.24 22.31 34.68
N VAL A 12 -28.75 23.19 33.80
CA VAL A 12 -27.98 24.03 32.89
C VAL A 12 -26.83 24.74 33.61
N ASN A 13 -25.60 24.46 33.18
CA ASN A 13 -24.45 25.31 33.45
C ASN A 13 -24.13 26.13 32.21
N ARG A 14 -23.65 27.35 32.43
CA ARG A 14 -23.30 28.31 31.36
C ARG A 14 -22.29 27.69 30.38
N TYR A 15 -22.18 28.33 29.21
CA TYR A 15 -21.08 28.13 28.27
C TYR A 15 -19.73 27.96 29.00
N ASN A 16 -19.01 26.88 28.71
CA ASN A 16 -17.66 26.63 29.23
C ASN A 16 -16.69 26.53 28.07
N LYS A 17 -15.57 27.22 28.18
CA LYS A 17 -14.52 27.20 27.16
C LYS A 17 -13.74 25.89 27.22
N GLY A 18 -13.28 25.44 26.06
CA GLY A 18 -12.24 24.43 25.91
C GLY A 18 -11.19 24.95 24.92
N ASP A 19 -9.98 24.39 24.99
CA ASP A 19 -8.91 24.63 24.04
C ASP A 19 -8.61 23.31 23.32
N ASP A 20 -8.48 23.34 21.98
CA ASP A 20 -8.29 22.13 21.19
C ASP A 20 -7.62 22.45 19.84
N LEU A 21 -7.16 21.42 19.14
CA LEU A 21 -6.64 21.47 17.77
C LEU A 21 -7.13 20.22 17.02
N GLY A 22 -7.87 20.42 15.94
CA GLY A 22 -8.36 19.33 15.09
C GLY A 22 -7.95 19.52 13.63
N LEU A 23 -7.65 18.41 12.96
CA LEU A 23 -7.33 18.38 11.54
C LEU A 23 -8.14 17.27 10.84
N LEU A 24 -8.66 17.59 9.66
CA LEU A 24 -9.32 16.63 8.78
C LEU A 24 -8.55 16.58 7.46
N LEU A 25 -8.31 15.38 6.95
CA LEU A 25 -7.86 15.18 5.58
C LEU A 25 -9.07 14.87 4.71
N LEU A 26 -9.33 15.70 3.71
CA LEU A 26 -10.46 15.55 2.81
C LEU A 26 -9.97 15.22 1.41
N LYS A 27 -10.66 14.31 0.76
CA LYS A 27 -10.42 13.90 -0.61
C LYS A 27 -11.74 13.61 -1.30
N ARG A 28 -11.80 13.78 -2.63
CA ARG A 28 -12.95 13.29 -3.39
C ARG A 28 -13.05 11.78 -3.20
N LEU A 29 -14.27 11.29 -2.95
CA LEU A 29 -14.51 9.87 -2.65
C LEU A 29 -13.89 8.94 -3.71
N SER A 30 -14.07 9.24 -4.98
CA SER A 30 -13.49 8.47 -6.10
C SER A 30 -11.97 8.36 -6.02
N ASN A 31 -11.28 9.41 -5.58
CA ASN A 31 -9.83 9.40 -5.49
C ASN A 31 -9.36 8.69 -4.21
N ALA A 32 -10.16 8.72 -3.14
CA ALA A 32 -9.87 7.96 -1.92
C ALA A 32 -10.03 6.46 -2.19
N GLU A 33 -11.08 6.07 -2.91
CA GLU A 33 -11.30 4.69 -3.35
C GLU A 33 -10.19 4.22 -4.29
N TYR A 34 -9.81 5.04 -5.28
CA TYR A 34 -8.75 4.71 -6.24
C TYR A 34 -7.37 4.53 -5.58
N ASP A 35 -7.00 5.39 -4.63
CA ASP A 35 -5.71 5.29 -3.93
C ASP A 35 -5.73 4.23 -2.79
N GLY A 36 -6.88 3.59 -2.53
CA GLY A 36 -7.03 2.62 -1.45
C GLY A 36 -6.97 3.24 -0.05
N ASP A 37 -7.34 4.52 0.07
CA ASP A 37 -7.33 5.24 1.34
C ASP A 37 -8.36 4.67 2.32
N ARG A 38 -8.06 4.79 3.62
CA ARG A 38 -9.05 4.50 4.66
C ARG A 38 -10.08 5.62 4.75
N ILE A 39 -11.33 5.31 4.44
CA ILE A 39 -12.45 6.26 4.47
C ILE A 39 -13.26 6.07 5.76
N TYR A 40 -13.34 7.11 6.59
CA TYR A 40 -14.10 7.10 7.86
C TYR A 40 -15.58 7.44 7.68
N CYS A 41 -15.87 8.41 6.82
CA CYS A 41 -17.21 8.87 6.47
C CYS A 41 -17.17 9.68 5.17
N VAL A 42 -18.34 10.02 4.62
CA VAL A 42 -18.48 10.85 3.43
C VAL A 42 -19.16 12.17 3.79
N SER A 43 -18.53 13.31 3.49
CA SER A 43 -19.25 14.60 3.56
C SER A 43 -20.14 14.71 2.32
N ARG A 44 -21.45 14.54 2.51
CA ARG A 44 -22.43 14.62 1.43
C ARG A 44 -22.67 16.06 1.03
N ASP A 45 -22.86 16.92 2.02
CA ASP A 45 -23.13 18.33 1.80
C ASP A 45 -22.84 19.21 3.01
N VAL A 46 -22.57 20.49 2.78
CA VAL A 46 -22.42 21.52 3.81
C VAL A 46 -23.06 22.82 3.33
N LEU A 47 -23.91 23.42 4.16
CA LEU A 47 -24.52 24.71 3.89
C LEU A 47 -24.32 25.65 5.07
N SER A 48 -23.99 26.90 4.76
CA SER A 48 -24.01 28.02 5.71
C SER A 48 -25.10 29.02 5.32
N ASP A 49 -25.79 29.55 6.32
CA ASP A 49 -26.79 30.61 6.23
C ASP A 49 -26.54 31.65 7.32
N HIS A 50 -27.32 32.73 7.34
CA HIS A 50 -27.27 33.76 8.37
C HIS A 50 -28.67 34.09 8.91
N ASP A 51 -28.79 34.21 10.23
CA ASP A 51 -30.08 34.48 10.90
C ASP A 51 -30.71 35.83 10.51
N GLY A 52 -29.89 36.80 10.08
CA GLY A 52 -30.35 38.15 9.78
C GLY A 52 -30.78 38.90 11.03
N ASN A 53 -31.80 39.76 10.94
CA ASN A 53 -32.33 40.53 12.08
C ASN A 53 -33.77 40.13 12.46
N GLN A 54 -34.42 39.25 11.69
CA GLN A 54 -35.81 38.90 11.93
C GLN A 54 -35.91 37.90 13.09
N ASN A 55 -36.80 38.19 14.05
CA ASN A 55 -37.13 37.32 15.18
C ASN A 55 -35.94 36.88 16.05
N LYS A 56 -34.84 37.64 16.07
CA LYS A 56 -33.72 37.38 16.98
C LYS A 56 -34.04 37.92 18.36
N ILE A 57 -33.87 37.06 19.38
CA ILE A 57 -33.99 37.47 20.79
C ILE A 57 -32.88 38.48 21.13
N ASN A 58 -31.67 38.26 20.62
CA ASN A 58 -30.56 39.22 20.61
C ASN A 58 -29.51 38.78 19.58
N PHE A 59 -28.42 39.55 19.47
CA PHE A 59 -27.31 39.28 18.55
C PHE A 59 -26.73 37.86 18.67
N ALA A 60 -26.50 37.39 19.90
CA ALA A 60 -25.82 36.13 20.21
C ALA A 60 -26.73 34.89 20.17
N VAL A 61 -28.05 35.07 19.97
CA VAL A 61 -29.02 33.97 19.95
C VAL A 61 -29.35 33.56 18.53
N SER A 62 -29.15 32.29 18.19
CA SER A 62 -29.53 31.76 16.88
C SER A 62 -31.05 31.66 16.75
N SER A 63 -31.60 32.07 15.61
CA SER A 63 -33.04 32.12 15.41
C SER A 63 -33.61 30.73 15.11
N ALA A 64 -34.86 30.46 15.50
CA ALA A 64 -35.54 29.22 15.12
C ALA A 64 -35.79 29.18 13.60
N SER A 65 -36.30 30.29 13.04
CA SER A 65 -36.60 30.40 11.61
C SER A 65 -35.37 30.28 10.72
N GLY A 66 -34.22 30.78 11.15
CA GLY A 66 -32.95 30.63 10.44
C GLY A 66 -32.46 29.18 10.43
N GLN A 67 -32.58 28.47 11.56
CA GLN A 67 -32.26 27.04 11.63
C GLN A 67 -33.20 26.19 10.76
N GLU A 68 -34.51 26.45 10.78
CA GLU A 68 -35.48 25.74 9.94
C GLU A 68 -35.23 25.99 8.44
N ARG A 69 -34.95 27.23 8.05
CA ARG A 69 -34.60 27.59 6.67
C ARG A 69 -33.31 26.93 6.20
N LEU A 70 -32.28 26.93 7.03
CA LEU A 70 -31.01 26.27 6.74
C LEU A 70 -31.20 24.77 6.46
N LEU A 71 -31.95 24.09 7.33
CA LEU A 71 -32.28 22.67 7.17
C LEU A 71 -33.13 22.44 5.91
N ALA A 72 -34.18 23.23 5.69
CA ALA A 72 -35.02 23.09 4.50
C ALA A 72 -34.20 23.25 3.20
N ASN A 73 -33.29 24.21 3.15
CA ASN A 73 -32.46 24.47 1.97
C ASN A 73 -31.46 23.34 1.70
N ILE A 74 -30.75 22.84 2.72
CA ILE A 74 -29.72 21.80 2.51
C ILE A 74 -30.35 20.45 2.12
N TYR A 75 -31.47 20.08 2.74
CA TYR A 75 -32.13 18.80 2.43
C TYR A 75 -32.90 18.84 1.11
N SER A 76 -33.49 19.98 0.72
CA SER A 76 -34.20 20.11 -0.56
C SER A 76 -33.26 20.18 -1.77
N ARG A 77 -32.13 20.91 -1.68
CA ARG A 77 -31.25 21.13 -2.84
C ARG A 77 -30.60 19.86 -3.39
N ASN A 78 -30.44 18.84 -2.54
CA ASN A 78 -29.82 17.57 -2.90
C ASN A 78 -30.77 16.37 -2.81
N ASN A 79 -32.08 16.63 -2.62
CA ASN A 79 -33.11 15.63 -2.41
C ASN A 79 -32.70 14.57 -1.35
N SER A 80 -32.04 15.04 -0.28
CA SER A 80 -31.52 14.18 0.77
C SER A 80 -32.67 13.66 1.62
N ASN A 81 -32.76 12.34 1.75
CA ASN A 81 -33.80 11.68 2.52
C ASN A 81 -33.61 11.97 4.01
N THR A 82 -34.49 12.78 4.60
CA THR A 82 -34.44 13.12 6.04
C THR A 82 -34.65 11.90 6.94
N ARG A 83 -35.23 10.80 6.43
CA ARG A 83 -35.43 9.56 7.20
C ARG A 83 -34.14 8.79 7.45
N THR A 84 -33.12 8.95 6.60
CA THR A 84 -31.82 8.32 6.80
C THR A 84 -30.96 9.05 7.83
N VAL A 85 -31.37 10.26 8.24
CA VAL A 85 -30.72 11.03 9.29
C VAL A 85 -31.18 10.50 10.64
N LEU A 86 -30.30 9.73 11.28
CA LEU A 86 -30.60 9.07 12.55
C LEU A 86 -30.04 9.83 13.76
N PHE A 87 -28.99 10.62 13.56
CA PHE A 87 -28.34 11.38 14.63
C PHE A 87 -28.04 12.81 14.18
N VAL A 88 -28.14 13.75 15.12
CA VAL A 88 -27.66 15.12 14.95
C VAL A 88 -26.64 15.46 16.03
N GLU A 89 -25.43 15.76 15.59
CA GLU A 89 -24.41 16.41 16.40
C GLU A 89 -24.77 17.90 16.47
N ALA A 90 -25.41 18.29 17.57
CA ALA A 90 -25.94 19.61 17.76
C ALA A 90 -24.85 20.63 18.08
N HIS A 91 -25.19 21.91 17.89
CA HIS A 91 -24.33 22.98 18.38
C HIS A 91 -24.27 22.96 19.92
N GLY A 92 -25.40 22.77 20.62
CA GLY A 92 -25.44 22.28 22.00
C GLY A 92 -24.50 23.00 22.98
N THR A 93 -24.66 24.30 23.18
CA THR A 93 -23.80 25.12 24.07
C THR A 93 -24.12 24.97 25.57
N GLY A 94 -25.23 24.32 25.92
CA GLY A 94 -25.73 24.25 27.31
C GLY A 94 -26.41 25.54 27.80
N THR A 95 -26.62 26.54 26.95
CA THR A 95 -27.26 27.81 27.35
C THR A 95 -28.78 27.66 27.50
N PRO A 96 -29.43 28.24 28.52
CA PRO A 96 -30.86 28.01 28.80
C PRO A 96 -31.82 28.40 27.67
N VAL A 97 -31.45 29.40 26.86
CA VAL A 97 -32.28 29.94 25.77
C VAL A 97 -32.11 29.12 24.48
N HIS A 98 -30.88 28.81 24.06
CA HIS A 98 -30.66 28.12 22.78
C HIS A 98 -31.06 26.64 22.79
N GLN A 99 -30.96 25.94 23.92
CA GLN A 99 -31.20 24.50 23.94
C GLN A 99 -32.63 24.13 23.50
N PRO A 100 -33.71 24.75 24.03
CA PRO A 100 -35.06 24.47 23.55
C PRO A 100 -35.27 24.90 22.09
N ILE A 101 -34.68 26.02 21.67
CA ILE A 101 -34.81 26.51 20.29
C ILE A 101 -34.24 25.48 19.31
N GLN A 102 -33.02 25.00 19.56
CA GLN A 102 -32.37 24.04 18.68
C GLN A 102 -33.05 22.67 18.72
N ALA A 103 -33.31 22.13 19.91
CA ALA A 103 -33.92 20.80 20.04
C ALA A 103 -35.31 20.77 19.39
N ASN A 104 -36.18 21.75 19.68
CA ASN A 104 -37.53 21.79 19.14
C ASN A 104 -37.54 22.08 17.62
N CYS A 105 -36.55 22.85 17.10
CA CYS A 105 -36.37 23.06 15.66
C CYS A 105 -36.05 21.74 14.95
N LEU A 106 -35.10 20.96 15.47
CA LEU A 106 -34.71 19.67 14.90
C LEU A 106 -35.86 18.67 14.98
N ASP A 107 -36.51 18.60 16.14
CA ASP A 107 -37.64 17.70 16.40
C ASP A 107 -38.79 17.95 15.40
N ARG A 108 -39.18 19.23 15.20
CA ARG A 108 -40.19 19.61 14.20
C ARG A 108 -39.76 19.34 12.77
N PHE A 109 -38.51 19.64 12.41
CA PHE A 109 -38.04 19.53 11.02
C PHE A 109 -37.96 18.07 10.56
N PHE A 110 -37.34 17.20 11.37
CA PHE A 110 -37.21 15.79 11.02
C PHE A 110 -38.49 14.99 11.26
N ASN A 111 -39.34 15.43 12.21
CA ASN A 111 -40.63 14.84 12.58
C ASN A 111 -40.63 13.31 12.52
N ARG A 112 -40.06 12.67 13.53
CA ARG A 112 -39.98 11.21 13.62
C ARG A 112 -41.07 10.61 14.50
N SER A 113 -42.17 11.34 14.74
CA SER A 113 -43.29 10.93 15.62
C SER A 113 -43.83 9.51 15.32
N THR A 114 -43.74 9.05 14.08
CA THR A 114 -44.19 7.72 13.63
C THR A 114 -43.05 6.80 13.18
N LEU A 115 -41.80 7.15 13.42
CA LEU A 115 -40.62 6.43 12.92
C LEU A 115 -39.80 5.83 14.07
N ASP A 116 -39.25 4.64 13.84
CA ASP A 116 -38.27 3.96 14.70
C ASP A 116 -36.99 3.71 13.89
N PRO A 117 -35.79 4.07 14.38
CA PRO A 117 -35.48 4.68 15.68
C PRO A 117 -35.88 6.17 15.79
N PRO A 118 -35.93 6.73 17.03
CA PRO A 118 -36.05 8.16 17.27
C PRO A 118 -34.92 8.96 16.62
N LEU A 119 -35.08 10.29 16.54
CA LEU A 119 -33.95 11.17 16.20
C LEU A 119 -33.02 11.22 17.39
N LEU A 120 -31.79 10.76 17.20
CA LEU A 120 -30.77 10.83 18.23
C LEU A 120 -30.14 12.22 18.24
N LEU A 121 -29.94 12.79 19.42
CA LEU A 121 -29.33 14.11 19.60
C LEU A 121 -28.17 14.05 20.58
N GLY A 122 -27.06 14.66 20.20
CA GLY A 122 -25.88 14.79 21.06
C GLY A 122 -25.10 16.08 20.81
N SER A 123 -24.02 16.29 21.55
CA SER A 123 -23.08 17.41 21.41
C SER A 123 -21.76 16.99 22.04
N ILE A 124 -20.64 17.15 21.34
CA ILE A 124 -19.29 16.89 21.84
C ILE A 124 -18.91 17.84 22.99
N LYS A 125 -19.59 18.99 23.09
CA LYS A 125 -19.27 20.02 24.09
C LYS A 125 -19.51 19.54 25.52
N SER A 126 -20.34 18.50 25.72
CA SER A 126 -20.46 17.87 27.04
C SER A 126 -19.19 17.18 27.53
N ASN A 127 -18.24 16.90 26.62
CA ASN A 127 -17.02 16.16 26.90
C ASN A 127 -15.77 17.06 26.81
N LEU A 128 -15.77 18.03 25.90
CA LEU A 128 -14.59 18.89 25.64
C LEU A 128 -14.81 20.37 26.00
N GLY A 129 -16.01 20.76 26.41
CA GLY A 129 -16.40 22.17 26.46
C GLY A 129 -16.53 22.77 25.05
N HIS A 130 -16.64 24.09 24.98
CA HIS A 130 -16.78 24.82 23.73
C HIS A 130 -15.41 25.27 23.21
N THR A 131 -14.86 24.55 22.23
CA THR A 131 -13.52 24.77 21.64
C THR A 131 -13.47 25.87 20.58
N GLU A 132 -14.39 26.84 20.69
CA GLU A 132 -14.52 28.02 19.84
C GLU A 132 -14.33 27.74 18.33
N GLY A 133 -13.24 28.21 17.74
CA GLY A 133 -12.97 28.04 16.30
C GLY A 133 -12.80 26.59 15.84
N VAL A 134 -12.54 25.66 16.77
CA VAL A 134 -12.25 24.25 16.47
C VAL A 134 -13.49 23.37 16.58
N VAL A 135 -14.59 23.86 17.16
CA VAL A 135 -15.70 22.98 17.57
C VAL A 135 -16.39 22.27 16.40
N GLY A 136 -16.44 22.90 15.22
CA GLY A 136 -16.98 22.25 14.02
C GLY A 136 -16.16 21.03 13.60
N VAL A 137 -14.83 21.15 13.64
CA VAL A 137 -13.91 20.05 13.33
C VAL A 137 -13.99 18.96 14.40
N ALA A 138 -14.03 19.33 15.67
CA ALA A 138 -14.17 18.37 16.77
C ALA A 138 -15.47 17.54 16.64
N SER A 139 -16.59 18.21 16.34
CA SER A 139 -17.87 17.55 16.05
C SER A 139 -17.79 16.61 14.84
N LEU A 140 -17.11 17.01 13.76
CA LEU A 140 -16.90 16.15 12.59
C LEU A 140 -16.02 14.92 12.91
N ILE A 141 -14.97 15.06 13.73
CA ILE A 141 -14.13 13.94 14.18
C ILE A 141 -14.98 12.95 14.98
N LYS A 142 -15.79 13.43 15.94
CA LYS A 142 -16.71 12.57 16.69
C LYS A 142 -17.65 11.82 15.75
N VAL A 143 -18.26 12.52 14.79
CA VAL A 143 -19.19 11.92 13.83
C VAL A 143 -18.51 10.88 12.94
N ALA A 144 -17.32 11.17 12.42
CA ALA A 144 -16.52 10.24 11.63
C ALA A 144 -16.18 8.97 12.42
N MET A 145 -15.75 9.12 13.68
CA MET A 145 -15.45 7.98 14.55
C MET A 145 -16.72 7.21 14.95
N TYR A 146 -17.85 7.91 15.15
CA TYR A 146 -19.12 7.29 15.50
C TYR A 146 -19.67 6.45 14.33
N MET A 147 -19.57 6.93 13.10
CA MET A 147 -19.88 6.16 11.88
C MET A 147 -18.92 4.99 11.69
N TYR A 148 -17.62 5.24 11.78
CA TYR A 148 -16.60 4.22 11.57
C TYR A 148 -16.73 3.04 12.56
N HIS A 149 -17.19 3.30 13.78
CA HIS A 149 -17.45 2.29 14.80
C HIS A 149 -18.93 1.87 14.90
N CYS A 150 -19.75 2.15 13.89
CA CYS A 150 -21.16 1.73 13.78
C CYS A 150 -22.03 2.08 15.01
N GLY A 151 -21.79 3.24 15.62
CA GLY A 151 -22.58 3.71 16.76
C GLY A 151 -22.06 3.31 18.16
N ASN A 152 -20.90 2.66 18.25
CA ASN A 152 -20.37 2.12 19.53
C ASN A 152 -19.51 3.10 20.36
N THR A 153 -19.57 4.42 20.13
CA THR A 153 -18.60 5.36 20.75
C THR A 153 -19.15 6.65 21.39
N ALA A 154 -20.46 6.84 21.56
CA ALA A 154 -21.01 8.08 22.14
C ALA A 154 -21.45 7.97 23.61
N TYR A 155 -20.92 8.85 24.47
CA TYR A 155 -21.39 9.13 25.83
C TYR A 155 -21.52 10.65 26.04
N MET A 156 -22.68 11.12 26.51
CA MET A 156 -22.93 12.52 26.85
C MET A 156 -23.06 12.67 28.37
N GLN A 157 -22.47 13.73 28.92
CA GLN A 157 -22.78 14.14 30.29
C GLN A 157 -24.17 14.80 30.34
N PHE A 158 -25.14 14.07 30.90
CA PHE A 158 -26.55 14.46 30.96
C PHE A 158 -27.16 13.96 32.28
N THR A 159 -27.99 14.77 32.94
CA THR A 159 -28.68 14.37 34.19
C THR A 159 -30.15 14.10 33.94
N SER A 160 -30.91 15.12 33.57
CA SER A 160 -32.32 15.04 33.20
C SER A 160 -32.63 16.01 32.07
N LEU A 161 -33.70 15.74 31.30
CA LEU A 161 -34.08 16.55 30.15
C LEU A 161 -34.56 17.93 30.60
N ASN A 162 -34.13 18.98 29.91
CA ASN A 162 -34.68 20.32 30.10
C ASN A 162 -36.19 20.32 29.80
N PRO A 163 -37.07 20.70 30.74
CA PRO A 163 -38.53 20.59 30.60
C PRO A 163 -39.12 21.50 29.51
N LYS A 164 -38.33 22.45 28.96
CA LYS A 164 -38.75 23.29 27.83
C LYS A 164 -38.53 22.61 26.46
N ILE A 165 -37.91 21.43 26.44
CA ILE A 165 -37.71 20.63 25.23
C ILE A 165 -38.88 19.67 25.09
N GLU A 166 -39.61 19.75 23.98
CA GLU A 166 -40.80 18.94 23.69
C GLU A 166 -40.46 17.55 23.12
N ALA A 167 -39.38 16.90 23.60
CA ALA A 167 -38.75 15.74 22.94
C ALA A 167 -39.69 14.56 22.62
N GLN A 168 -40.73 14.35 23.42
CA GLN A 168 -41.71 13.28 23.20
C GLN A 168 -42.64 13.56 22.01
N LYS A 169 -42.81 14.83 21.62
CA LYS A 169 -43.79 15.25 20.63
C LYS A 169 -43.44 14.78 19.22
N TYR A 170 -42.14 14.76 18.86
CA TYR A 170 -41.71 14.26 17.54
C TYR A 170 -40.61 13.19 17.58
N ASN A 171 -40.52 12.47 18.71
CA ASN A 171 -39.67 11.29 18.92
C ASN A 171 -38.15 11.62 18.87
N LEU A 172 -37.71 12.53 19.73
CA LEU A 172 -36.32 12.90 19.94
C LEU A 172 -35.74 12.21 21.18
N TYR A 173 -34.53 11.67 21.06
CA TYR A 173 -33.81 11.01 22.14
C TYR A 173 -32.42 11.61 22.35
N ILE A 174 -32.13 12.04 23.59
CA ILE A 174 -30.80 12.53 23.96
C ILE A 174 -29.89 11.33 24.25
N VAL A 175 -28.81 11.18 23.49
CA VAL A 175 -27.92 10.02 23.60
C VAL A 175 -27.12 10.04 24.89
N GLN A 176 -27.32 9.04 25.75
CA GLN A 176 -26.60 8.88 27.02
C GLN A 176 -25.65 7.67 27.03
N ASN A 177 -25.92 6.69 26.17
CA ASN A 177 -25.16 5.43 26.08
C ASN A 177 -24.86 5.12 24.61
N PHE A 178 -24.02 4.12 24.39
CA PHE A 178 -23.75 3.59 23.06
C PHE A 178 -25.04 3.09 22.41
N ILE A 179 -25.31 3.56 21.20
CA ILE A 179 -26.46 3.16 20.38
C ILE A 179 -25.91 2.73 19.03
N PRO A 180 -25.88 1.41 18.76
CA PRO A 180 -25.50 0.90 17.46
C PRO A 180 -26.43 1.44 16.38
N PHE A 181 -25.88 1.65 15.18
CA PHE A 181 -26.70 2.04 14.05
C PHE A 181 -27.52 0.86 13.51
N PRO A 182 -28.82 1.06 13.21
CA PRO A 182 -29.63 0.04 12.57
C PRO A 182 -29.25 -0.08 11.09
N SER A 183 -29.45 -1.25 10.50
CA SER A 183 -29.44 -1.38 9.04
C SER A 183 -30.68 -0.71 8.46
N LEU A 184 -30.49 0.19 7.48
CA LEU A 184 -31.60 0.80 6.77
C LEU A 184 -32.06 -0.07 5.58
N PRO A 185 -33.35 -0.01 5.20
CA PRO A 185 -33.86 -0.71 4.02
C PRO A 185 -33.13 -0.29 2.73
N ASN A 186 -33.17 -1.15 1.71
CA ASN A 186 -32.66 -0.86 0.35
C ASN A 186 -31.18 -0.42 0.28
N ASN A 187 -30.37 -0.78 1.27
CA ASN A 187 -28.99 -0.32 1.43
C ASN A 187 -28.87 1.21 1.42
N GLU A 188 -29.89 1.92 1.95
CA GLU A 188 -29.78 3.35 2.18
C GLU A 188 -28.63 3.64 3.16
N LYS A 189 -27.91 4.74 2.90
CA LYS A 189 -26.80 5.16 3.75
C LYS A 189 -27.32 5.95 4.94
N ILE A 190 -26.88 5.57 6.13
CA ILE A 190 -27.12 6.34 7.35
C ILE A 190 -26.45 7.71 7.23
N ALA A 191 -27.17 8.75 7.62
CA ALA A 191 -26.71 10.11 7.64
C ALA A 191 -26.71 10.70 9.07
N ILE A 192 -25.80 11.64 9.30
CA ILE A 192 -25.68 12.42 10.51
C ILE A 192 -25.63 13.90 10.16
N GLY A 193 -26.50 14.68 10.78
CA GLY A 193 -26.46 16.14 10.72
C GLY A 193 -25.45 16.71 11.70
N VAL A 194 -24.68 17.72 11.30
CA VAL A 194 -23.73 18.42 12.20
C VAL A 194 -24.03 19.91 12.19
N ASN A 195 -24.34 20.46 13.37
CA ASN A 195 -24.68 21.87 13.55
C ASN A 195 -23.53 22.66 14.18
N SER A 196 -23.19 23.81 13.58
CA SER A 196 -22.30 24.79 14.19
C SER A 196 -22.84 26.20 14.00
N PHE A 197 -23.14 26.90 15.10
CA PHE A 197 -23.75 28.22 15.06
C PHE A 197 -22.80 29.25 15.68
N GLY A 198 -22.40 30.23 14.87
CA GLY A 198 -21.58 31.34 15.31
C GLY A 198 -22.40 32.37 16.06
N MET A 199 -21.81 32.96 17.10
CA MET A 199 -22.43 34.04 17.87
C MET A 199 -22.84 35.24 17.00
N GLY A 200 -22.16 35.46 15.86
CA GLY A 200 -22.49 36.51 14.89
C GLY A 200 -23.79 36.30 14.12
N GLY A 201 -24.40 35.10 14.19
CA GLY A 201 -25.62 34.76 13.46
C GLY A 201 -25.40 33.88 12.22
N THR A 202 -24.14 33.59 11.86
CA THR A 202 -23.82 32.60 10.83
C THR A 202 -24.09 31.19 11.37
N THR A 203 -24.94 30.44 10.69
CA THR A 203 -25.30 29.07 11.05
C THR A 203 -24.87 28.11 9.96
N THR A 204 -24.33 26.94 10.34
CA THR A 204 -23.86 25.93 9.40
C THR A 204 -24.44 24.57 9.75
N HIS A 205 -24.89 23.84 8.73
CA HIS A 205 -25.30 22.44 8.81
C HIS A 205 -24.51 21.61 7.81
N ALA A 206 -24.01 20.46 8.23
CA ALA A 206 -23.39 19.48 7.36
C ALA A 206 -24.15 18.15 7.41
N ILE A 207 -24.28 17.50 6.26
CA ILE A 207 -24.79 16.12 6.12
C ILE A 207 -23.58 15.22 5.89
N ILE A 208 -23.33 14.34 6.85
CA ILE A 208 -22.27 13.33 6.77
C ILE A 208 -22.97 11.98 6.58
N GLU A 209 -22.51 11.17 5.63
CA GLU A 209 -23.03 9.84 5.31
C GLU A 209 -22.01 8.77 5.67
N GLU A 210 -22.51 7.59 6.02
CA GLU A 210 -21.67 6.40 6.17
C GLU A 210 -21.01 6.04 4.83
N TYR A 211 -19.78 5.54 4.92
CA TYR A 211 -19.10 4.96 3.77
C TYR A 211 -19.42 3.46 3.71
N GLN A 212 -20.08 3.03 2.64
CA GLN A 212 -20.29 1.63 2.31
C GLN A 212 -19.38 1.27 1.12
N PRO A 213 -18.39 0.38 1.28
CA PRO A 213 -17.45 0.04 0.22
C PRO A 213 -18.14 -0.71 -0.92
N ASN A 214 -17.93 -0.26 -2.15
CA ASN A 214 -18.40 -0.95 -3.35
C ASN A 214 -17.41 -2.06 -3.73
N LYS A 215 -17.69 -3.30 -3.30
CA LYS A 215 -16.90 -4.53 -3.57
C LYS A 215 -15.44 -4.46 -3.07
N ILE A 216 -15.01 -5.54 -2.43
CA ILE A 216 -13.65 -5.68 -1.92
C ILE A 216 -12.68 -5.68 -3.11
N SER A 217 -11.84 -4.66 -3.19
CA SER A 217 -10.70 -4.62 -4.10
C SER A 217 -9.46 -4.92 -3.25
N ILE A 218 -8.86 -6.09 -3.42
CA ILE A 218 -7.60 -6.41 -2.75
C ILE A 218 -6.48 -5.70 -3.52
N VAL A 219 -5.81 -4.76 -2.85
CA VAL A 219 -4.56 -4.19 -3.32
C VAL A 219 -3.44 -5.03 -2.71
N ASN A 220 -2.68 -5.72 -3.57
CA ASN A 220 -1.55 -6.62 -3.26
C ASN A 220 -1.92 -8.00 -2.68
N GLY A 221 -2.00 -8.97 -3.59
CA GLY A 221 -2.20 -10.39 -3.32
C GLY A 221 -3.05 -11.01 -4.44
N TYR A 222 -2.81 -12.28 -4.75
CA TYR A 222 -3.77 -13.06 -5.53
C TYR A 222 -4.53 -13.99 -4.59
N ILE A 223 -5.81 -14.17 -4.91
CA ILE A 223 -6.68 -15.12 -4.24
C ILE A 223 -6.47 -16.46 -4.96
N ASP A 224 -6.11 -17.51 -4.23
CA ASP A 224 -6.08 -18.85 -4.83
C ASP A 224 -7.49 -19.41 -5.01
N ASP A 225 -7.61 -20.55 -5.68
CA ASP A 225 -8.91 -21.18 -5.98
C ASP A 225 -9.70 -21.56 -4.70
N GLU A 226 -9.05 -21.55 -3.53
CA GLU A 226 -9.65 -21.83 -2.21
C GLU A 226 -9.96 -20.55 -1.41
N ASN A 227 -9.91 -19.37 -2.03
CA ASN A 227 -10.10 -18.07 -1.39
C ASN A 227 -9.05 -17.67 -0.34
N HIS A 228 -7.86 -18.26 -0.36
CA HIS A 228 -6.75 -17.82 0.49
C HIS A 228 -5.95 -16.69 -0.18
N ILE A 229 -5.54 -15.69 0.61
CA ILE A 229 -4.63 -14.65 0.14
C ILE A 229 -3.19 -15.18 0.24
N LYS A 230 -2.55 -15.46 -0.89
CA LYS A 230 -1.13 -15.85 -0.97
C LYS A 230 -0.23 -14.67 -1.36
N ASN A 231 1.06 -14.77 -1.00
CA ASN A 231 2.11 -13.76 -1.21
C ASN A 231 1.92 -12.43 -0.48
N LYS A 232 2.07 -12.44 0.84
CA LYS A 232 2.21 -11.21 1.64
C LYS A 232 3.60 -11.14 2.26
N GLN A 233 4.60 -10.78 1.45
CA GLN A 233 5.78 -10.15 2.03
C GLN A 233 5.36 -8.76 2.48
N TYR A 234 5.56 -8.48 3.75
CA TYR A 234 5.23 -7.18 4.30
C TYR A 234 6.51 -6.39 4.52
N PHE A 235 6.43 -5.11 4.17
CA PHE A 235 7.49 -4.14 4.42
C PHE A 235 6.99 -3.16 5.46
N ILE A 236 7.77 -2.92 6.51
CA ILE A 236 7.53 -1.82 7.42
C ILE A 236 8.78 -0.94 7.43
N PHE A 237 8.56 0.35 7.23
CA PHE A 237 9.57 1.38 7.36
C PHE A 237 9.46 2.00 8.74
N ILE A 238 10.52 1.89 9.54
CA ILE A 238 10.64 2.63 10.81
C ILE A 238 11.88 3.52 10.69
N PHE A 239 11.66 4.83 10.61
CA PHE A 239 12.64 5.85 10.23
C PHE A 239 13.24 5.59 8.84
N SER A 240 14.27 4.77 8.79
CA SER A 240 15.10 4.47 7.62
C SER A 240 15.47 2.99 7.50
N THR A 241 15.11 2.18 8.49
CA THR A 241 15.32 0.73 8.51
C THR A 241 14.17 0.03 7.79
N ILE A 242 14.49 -0.98 6.97
CA ILE A 242 13.51 -1.80 6.26
C ILE A 242 13.46 -3.18 6.94
N PHE A 243 12.28 -3.53 7.43
CA PHE A 243 11.99 -4.87 7.93
C PHE A 243 11.31 -5.69 6.84
N ILE A 244 11.87 -6.84 6.52
CA ILE A 244 11.29 -7.82 5.60
C ILE A 244 10.89 -9.03 6.44
N PHE A 245 9.60 -9.35 6.46
CA PHE A 245 9.06 -10.38 7.33
C PHE A 245 7.92 -11.17 6.66
N LEU A 246 7.78 -12.42 7.08
CA LEU A 246 6.74 -13.35 6.63
C LEU A 246 5.66 -13.58 7.70
N SER A 247 5.90 -13.15 8.95
CA SER A 247 4.95 -13.28 10.06
C SER A 247 5.09 -12.14 11.07
N HIS A 248 4.03 -11.90 11.86
CA HIS A 248 4.07 -10.92 12.95
C HIS A 248 5.15 -11.24 14.00
N GLN A 249 5.39 -12.53 14.26
CA GLN A 249 6.43 -12.95 15.20
C GLN A 249 7.82 -12.56 14.72
N GLN A 250 8.13 -12.79 13.42
CA GLN A 250 9.40 -12.38 12.83
C GLN A 250 9.61 -10.86 12.92
N LEU A 251 8.55 -10.08 12.65
CA LEU A 251 8.61 -8.62 12.79
C LEU A 251 8.93 -8.20 14.24
N GLN A 252 8.25 -8.81 15.23
CA GLN A 252 8.51 -8.51 16.65
C GLN A 252 9.95 -8.83 17.04
N GLU A 253 10.47 -9.98 16.64
CA GLU A 253 11.85 -10.39 16.89
C GLU A 253 12.86 -9.42 16.23
N GLN A 254 12.60 -9.01 14.98
CA GLN A 254 13.44 -8.04 14.27
C GLN A 254 13.40 -6.64 14.91
N ILE A 255 12.23 -6.15 15.33
CA ILE A 255 12.11 -4.86 16.03
C ILE A 255 12.84 -4.92 17.37
N ASN A 256 12.68 -6.00 18.14
CA ASN A 256 13.38 -6.16 19.41
C ASN A 256 14.90 -6.22 19.22
N ALA A 257 15.38 -6.95 18.22
CA ALA A 257 16.80 -6.99 17.87
C ALA A 257 17.33 -5.59 17.47
N PHE A 258 16.58 -4.85 16.64
CA PHE A 258 16.91 -3.48 16.26
C PHE A 258 16.98 -2.52 17.47
N LEU A 259 15.99 -2.58 18.37
CA LEU A 259 15.94 -1.74 19.57
C LEU A 259 17.04 -2.07 20.59
N THR A 260 17.52 -3.31 20.61
CA THR A 260 18.58 -3.78 21.53
C THR A 260 19.97 -3.79 20.90
N GLU A 261 20.09 -3.30 19.65
CA GLU A 261 21.31 -3.33 18.83
C GLU A 261 21.92 -4.74 18.70
N GLN A 262 21.10 -5.78 18.80
CA GLN A 262 21.50 -7.16 18.61
C GLN A 262 21.31 -7.58 17.16
N PRO A 263 22.18 -8.46 16.62
CA PRO A 263 21.94 -9.05 15.31
C PRO A 263 20.66 -9.90 15.35
N SER A 264 19.74 -9.65 14.41
CA SER A 264 18.58 -10.53 14.24
C SER A 264 19.01 -11.83 13.55
N PRO A 265 18.58 -13.00 14.03
CA PRO A 265 18.79 -14.27 13.32
C PRO A 265 17.93 -14.38 12.05
N VAL A 266 17.03 -13.41 11.82
CA VAL A 266 16.15 -13.31 10.65
C VAL A 266 16.63 -12.13 9.79
N LEU A 267 16.51 -12.25 8.46
CA LEU A 267 16.93 -11.22 7.50
C LEU A 267 16.36 -9.85 7.87
N SER A 268 17.23 -8.91 8.27
CA SER A 268 16.88 -7.52 8.50
C SER A 268 17.79 -6.63 7.66
N ILE A 269 17.21 -5.77 6.83
CA ILE A 269 17.96 -4.81 6.03
C ILE A 269 18.00 -3.49 6.78
N ILE A 270 19.07 -3.29 7.55
CA ILE A 270 19.32 -1.99 8.16
C ILE A 270 19.91 -1.07 7.10
N SER A 271 19.03 -0.36 6.39
CA SER A 271 19.44 0.81 5.64
C SER A 271 19.59 1.98 6.63
N ARG A 272 20.79 2.56 6.71
CA ARG A 272 20.96 3.87 7.35
C ARG A 272 20.82 4.91 6.24
N PRO A 273 20.04 5.98 6.44
CA PRO A 273 19.87 6.99 5.43
C PRO A 273 21.20 7.70 5.30
N THR A 274 21.97 7.34 4.28
CA THR A 274 23.17 8.08 3.93
C THR A 274 22.70 9.38 3.31
N LYS A 275 23.31 10.51 3.72
CA LYS A 275 23.00 11.88 3.23
C LYS A 275 23.17 12.07 1.71
N SER A 276 23.39 11.02 0.93
CA SER A 276 23.76 11.11 -0.48
C SER A 276 22.53 11.06 -1.39
N LEU A 277 22.18 12.22 -1.93
CA LEU A 277 21.34 12.37 -3.12
C LEU A 277 22.04 11.68 -4.30
N SER A 278 21.35 10.69 -4.89
CA SER A 278 21.77 9.87 -6.05
C SER A 278 22.97 8.95 -5.82
N GLN A 279 22.72 7.76 -5.25
CA GLN A 279 23.66 6.66 -5.47
C GLN A 279 23.57 6.22 -6.93
N LYS A 280 24.69 6.23 -7.65
CA LYS A 280 24.77 5.69 -9.01
C LYS A 280 24.71 4.17 -8.93
N ILE A 281 23.70 3.57 -9.54
CA ILE A 281 23.48 2.12 -9.53
C ILE A 281 24.15 1.52 -10.77
N CYS A 282 24.88 0.42 -10.59
CA CYS A 282 25.45 -0.35 -11.70
C CYS A 282 24.73 -1.69 -11.81
N PHE A 283 24.21 -2.03 -12.97
CA PHE A 283 23.74 -3.39 -13.23
C PHE A 283 24.93 -4.23 -13.71
N VAL A 284 25.14 -5.37 -13.05
CA VAL A 284 26.19 -6.33 -13.41
C VAL A 284 25.52 -7.58 -13.97
N PHE A 285 25.84 -7.89 -15.23
CA PHE A 285 25.29 -9.04 -15.93
C PHE A 285 26.30 -10.19 -15.86
N ASN A 286 25.88 -11.30 -15.26
CA ASN A 286 26.74 -12.44 -14.99
C ASN A 286 27.00 -13.26 -16.25
N GLY A 287 28.20 -13.87 -16.30
CA GLY A 287 28.58 -14.82 -17.33
C GLY A 287 28.00 -16.22 -17.14
N GLN A 288 28.53 -17.17 -17.91
CA GLN A 288 28.16 -18.57 -17.86
C GLN A 288 28.77 -19.22 -16.61
N SER A 289 27.95 -19.71 -15.67
CA SER A 289 28.27 -20.59 -14.52
C SER A 289 27.29 -20.50 -13.33
N PRO A 290 26.37 -19.51 -13.14
CA PRO A 290 25.49 -19.50 -11.96
C PRO A 290 24.16 -20.24 -12.18
N GLN A 291 23.97 -20.94 -13.30
CA GLN A 291 22.70 -21.61 -13.58
C GLN A 291 22.51 -22.86 -12.71
N TRP A 292 21.29 -23.07 -12.23
CA TRP A 292 20.91 -24.23 -11.42
C TRP A 292 19.46 -24.62 -11.70
N TRP A 293 19.14 -25.90 -11.51
CA TRP A 293 17.78 -26.40 -11.69
C TRP A 293 16.84 -25.74 -10.69
N THR A 294 15.67 -25.27 -11.15
CA THR A 294 14.67 -24.49 -10.39
C THR A 294 14.95 -23.00 -10.15
N MET A 295 16.05 -22.45 -10.71
CA MET A 295 16.29 -21.01 -10.64
C MET A 295 15.10 -20.22 -11.22
N ALA A 296 14.76 -19.10 -10.58
CA ALA A 296 13.67 -18.19 -10.97
C ALA A 296 12.23 -18.74 -10.96
N ARG A 297 11.96 -19.99 -10.54
CA ARG A 297 10.59 -20.53 -10.44
C ARG A 297 9.66 -19.70 -9.56
N GLN A 298 10.13 -19.34 -8.38
CA GLN A 298 9.33 -18.54 -7.45
C GLN A 298 8.95 -17.19 -8.07
N LEU A 299 9.89 -16.51 -8.73
CA LEU A 299 9.64 -15.24 -9.42
C LEU A 299 8.66 -15.43 -10.59
N TYR A 300 8.79 -16.51 -11.34
CA TYR A 300 7.86 -16.83 -12.43
C TYR A 300 6.42 -17.04 -11.94
N GLU A 301 6.24 -17.61 -10.75
CA GLU A 301 4.92 -17.81 -10.13
C GLU A 301 4.39 -16.54 -9.45
N SER A 302 5.26 -15.73 -8.84
CA SER A 302 4.85 -14.60 -8.01
C SER A 302 4.81 -13.25 -8.71
N GLU A 303 5.61 -13.04 -9.77
CA GLU A 303 5.80 -11.74 -10.42
C GLU A 303 5.29 -11.74 -11.87
N PRO A 304 4.10 -11.13 -12.15
CA PRO A 304 3.51 -11.15 -13.48
C PRO A 304 4.41 -10.58 -14.58
N LEU A 305 5.11 -9.47 -14.31
CA LEU A 305 6.02 -8.87 -15.30
C LEU A 305 7.22 -9.78 -15.61
N PHE A 306 7.77 -10.45 -14.58
CA PHE A 306 8.85 -11.41 -14.77
C PHE A 306 8.38 -12.58 -15.64
N ASN A 307 7.19 -13.10 -15.34
CA ASN A 307 6.52 -14.16 -16.09
C ASN A 307 6.32 -13.78 -17.58
N GLU A 308 5.81 -12.56 -17.86
CA GLU A 308 5.59 -12.07 -19.22
C GLU A 308 6.89 -12.04 -20.04
N TRP A 309 7.99 -11.55 -19.47
CA TRP A 309 9.28 -11.51 -20.15
C TRP A 309 9.83 -12.90 -20.45
N ILE A 310 9.74 -13.84 -19.49
CA ILE A 310 10.16 -15.22 -19.72
C ILE A 310 9.35 -15.87 -20.85
N ASN A 311 8.01 -15.71 -20.84
CA ASN A 311 7.13 -16.24 -21.89
C ASN A 311 7.42 -15.63 -23.27
N LEU A 312 7.67 -14.32 -23.33
CA LEU A 312 8.02 -13.63 -24.56
C LEU A 312 9.33 -14.18 -25.15
N ILE A 313 10.36 -14.34 -24.32
CA ILE A 313 11.67 -14.82 -24.76
C ILE A 313 11.59 -16.30 -25.14
N ASP A 314 10.89 -17.15 -24.37
CA ASP A 314 10.62 -18.56 -24.71
C ASP A 314 9.98 -18.68 -26.09
N THR A 315 8.92 -17.90 -26.34
CA THR A 315 8.21 -17.90 -27.63
C THR A 315 9.14 -17.53 -28.79
N LYS A 316 10.02 -16.54 -28.59
CA LYS A 316 10.96 -16.10 -29.63
C LYS A 316 12.06 -17.14 -29.86
N MET A 317 12.65 -17.71 -28.80
CA MET A 317 13.68 -18.75 -28.91
C MET A 317 13.12 -20.01 -29.58
N THR A 318 11.94 -20.48 -29.15
CA THR A 318 11.25 -21.66 -29.71
C THR A 318 11.01 -21.50 -31.21
N LYS A 319 10.71 -20.28 -31.68
CA LYS A 319 10.52 -20.02 -33.11
C LYS A 319 11.83 -20.12 -33.88
N ILE A 320 12.96 -19.69 -33.31
CA ILE A 320 14.25 -19.65 -34.00
C ILE A 320 14.93 -21.02 -34.01
N ASN A 321 14.80 -21.80 -32.93
CA ASN A 321 15.33 -23.15 -32.84
C ASN A 321 14.39 -24.22 -33.44
N ASN A 322 13.36 -23.81 -34.21
CA ASN A 322 12.34 -24.70 -34.79
C ASN A 322 11.63 -25.64 -33.80
N GLY A 323 11.55 -25.26 -32.53
CA GLY A 323 10.90 -26.05 -31.48
C GLY A 323 11.74 -27.21 -30.94
N GLU A 324 13.04 -27.26 -31.24
CA GLU A 324 13.94 -28.32 -30.73
C GLU A 324 14.02 -28.36 -29.20
N TRP A 325 13.83 -27.21 -28.54
CA TRP A 325 13.80 -27.09 -27.09
C TRP A 325 13.07 -25.82 -26.65
N ARG A 326 12.62 -25.77 -25.38
CA ARG A 326 11.93 -24.62 -24.77
C ARG A 326 12.58 -24.23 -23.45
N LEU A 327 12.66 -22.92 -23.18
CA LEU A 327 13.12 -22.38 -21.89
C LEU A 327 12.19 -22.80 -20.76
N LEU A 328 10.87 -22.73 -20.99
CA LEU A 328 9.87 -23.05 -19.97
C LEU A 328 9.89 -24.52 -19.56
N GLU A 329 10.23 -25.42 -20.48
CA GLU A 329 10.35 -26.85 -20.18
C GLU A 329 11.42 -27.08 -19.10
N GLU A 330 12.60 -26.48 -19.29
CA GLU A 330 13.74 -26.60 -18.36
C GLU A 330 13.53 -25.80 -17.07
N LEU A 331 13.00 -24.57 -17.18
CA LEU A 331 12.83 -23.70 -16.03
C LEU A 331 11.67 -24.12 -15.13
N ILE A 332 10.54 -24.53 -15.68
CA ILE A 332 9.27 -24.66 -14.95
C ILE A 332 8.72 -26.09 -14.99
N GLU A 333 8.66 -26.73 -16.16
CA GLU A 333 7.89 -27.96 -16.35
C GLU A 333 8.62 -29.21 -15.79
N LYS A 334 9.96 -29.28 -15.88
CA LYS A 334 10.74 -30.43 -15.40
C LYS A 334 10.70 -30.59 -13.87
N LYS A 335 10.27 -31.76 -13.42
CA LYS A 335 10.12 -32.09 -11.99
C LYS A 335 11.32 -32.79 -11.36
N ASN A 336 12.31 -33.18 -12.16
CA ASN A 336 13.51 -33.89 -11.71
C ASN A 336 14.79 -33.16 -12.17
N GLU A 337 15.73 -32.93 -11.25
CA GLU A 337 17.03 -32.33 -11.54
C GLU A 337 17.86 -33.18 -12.51
N GLN A 338 17.78 -34.50 -12.40
CA GLN A 338 18.61 -35.43 -13.17
C GLN A 338 18.25 -35.42 -14.67
N GLU A 339 17.05 -34.97 -15.00
CA GLU A 339 16.55 -34.82 -16.37
C GLU A 339 16.83 -33.41 -16.93
N SER A 340 17.30 -32.49 -16.09
CA SER A 340 17.54 -31.09 -16.45
C SER A 340 18.72 -30.97 -17.41
N ARG A 341 18.52 -30.25 -18.50
CA ARG A 341 19.55 -29.89 -19.47
C ARG A 341 20.05 -28.46 -19.25
N ILE A 342 19.73 -27.85 -18.10
CA ILE A 342 20.10 -26.46 -17.77
C ILE A 342 21.60 -26.16 -17.84
N ASN A 343 22.44 -27.21 -17.75
CA ASN A 343 23.89 -27.10 -17.85
C ASN A 343 24.44 -27.28 -19.27
N GLU A 344 23.61 -27.64 -20.25
CA GLU A 344 23.99 -27.64 -21.66
C GLU A 344 24.09 -26.22 -22.18
N ILE A 345 25.17 -25.88 -22.88
CA ILE A 345 25.53 -24.51 -23.26
C ILE A 345 24.41 -23.82 -24.05
N ASN A 346 23.84 -24.54 -25.02
CA ASN A 346 22.75 -24.11 -25.88
C ASN A 346 21.43 -23.81 -25.15
N ILE A 347 21.28 -24.27 -23.90
CA ILE A 347 20.14 -23.95 -23.03
C ILE A 347 20.56 -22.95 -21.96
N ALA A 348 21.73 -23.14 -21.34
CA ALA A 348 22.23 -22.33 -20.24
C ALA A 348 22.35 -20.85 -20.62
N GLN A 349 22.92 -20.53 -21.78
CA GLN A 349 23.12 -19.15 -22.23
C GLN A 349 21.79 -18.44 -22.52
N PRO A 350 20.88 -18.98 -23.34
CA PRO A 350 19.56 -18.38 -23.53
C PRO A 350 18.74 -18.24 -22.23
N THR A 351 18.84 -19.22 -21.35
CA THR A 351 18.12 -19.19 -20.06
C THR A 351 18.65 -18.08 -19.16
N SER A 352 19.99 -17.96 -19.06
CA SER A 352 20.63 -16.89 -18.30
C SER A 352 20.25 -15.53 -18.87
N PHE A 353 20.26 -15.37 -20.20
CA PHE A 353 19.78 -14.15 -20.86
C PHE A 353 18.34 -13.82 -20.46
N ALA A 354 17.43 -14.79 -20.56
CA ALA A 354 16.01 -14.59 -20.26
C ALA A 354 15.78 -14.11 -18.83
N ILE A 355 16.43 -14.77 -17.85
CA ILE A 355 16.32 -14.41 -16.44
C ILE A 355 16.92 -13.03 -16.17
N GLN A 356 18.11 -12.74 -16.70
CA GLN A 356 18.77 -11.45 -16.48
C GLN A 356 17.96 -10.28 -17.05
N VAL A 357 17.35 -10.47 -18.22
CA VAL A 357 16.44 -9.47 -18.82
C VAL A 357 15.18 -9.29 -17.99
N ALA A 358 14.54 -10.39 -17.56
CA ALA A 358 13.33 -10.32 -16.73
C ALA A 358 13.61 -9.67 -15.35
N LEU A 359 14.76 -9.95 -14.73
CA LEU A 359 15.21 -9.27 -13.51
C LEU A 359 15.46 -7.78 -13.73
N ALA A 360 16.12 -7.41 -14.83
CA ALA A 360 16.35 -5.99 -15.15
C ALA A 360 15.03 -5.24 -15.36
N ALA A 361 14.06 -5.85 -16.06
CA ALA A 361 12.73 -5.29 -16.22
C ALA A 361 11.99 -5.13 -14.89
N LEU A 362 12.09 -6.12 -14.00
CA LEU A 362 11.51 -6.05 -12.65
C LEU A 362 12.12 -4.92 -11.82
N LEU A 363 13.45 -4.78 -11.82
CA LEU A 363 14.14 -3.67 -11.14
C LEU A 363 13.69 -2.30 -11.68
N VAL A 364 13.60 -2.16 -13.00
CA VAL A 364 13.11 -0.92 -13.65
C VAL A 364 11.66 -0.63 -13.27
N SER A 365 10.80 -1.64 -13.16
CA SER A 365 9.41 -1.48 -12.68
C SER A 365 9.33 -0.96 -11.24
N TRP A 366 10.36 -1.24 -10.43
CA TRP A 366 10.54 -0.72 -9.07
C TRP A 366 11.24 0.65 -9.05
N ASN A 367 11.38 1.32 -10.20
CA ASN A 367 12.09 2.57 -10.40
C ASN A 367 13.60 2.52 -10.08
N ILE A 368 14.22 1.34 -10.21
CA ILE A 368 15.67 1.15 -10.07
C ILE A 368 16.29 1.20 -11.47
N TYR A 369 16.97 2.30 -11.80
CA TYR A 369 17.61 2.50 -13.09
C TYR A 369 19.14 2.45 -12.99
N PRO A 370 19.83 1.72 -13.88
CA PRO A 370 21.29 1.70 -13.90
C PRO A 370 21.84 3.02 -14.47
N SER A 371 22.82 3.59 -13.79
CA SER A 371 23.72 4.63 -14.32
C SER A 371 24.85 4.05 -15.19
N SER A 372 25.14 2.77 -15.01
CA SER A 372 26.14 2.02 -15.78
C SER A 372 25.76 0.54 -15.86
N ILE A 373 26.21 -0.13 -16.91
CA ILE A 373 26.01 -1.55 -17.14
C ILE A 373 27.38 -2.20 -17.36
N ILE A 374 27.67 -3.28 -16.64
CA ILE A 374 28.91 -4.05 -16.77
C ILE A 374 28.55 -5.49 -17.09
N PRO A 375 28.96 -6.03 -18.24
CA PRO A 375 28.82 -7.44 -18.53
C PRO A 375 30.04 -8.26 -18.09
N GLN A 376 29.82 -9.57 -17.96
CA GLN A 376 30.87 -10.58 -17.83
C GLN A 376 30.64 -11.69 -18.87
N SER A 377 31.50 -11.84 -19.88
CA SER A 377 31.46 -12.94 -20.86
C SER A 377 30.05 -13.13 -21.46
N ALA A 378 29.40 -14.28 -21.25
CA ALA A 378 28.02 -14.56 -21.71
C ALA A 378 26.91 -13.63 -21.15
N GLY A 379 27.24 -12.67 -20.28
CA GLY A 379 26.36 -11.58 -19.88
C GLY A 379 26.30 -10.43 -20.88
N ASP A 380 27.20 -10.38 -21.87
CA ASP A 380 27.30 -9.32 -22.89
C ASP A 380 25.98 -9.12 -23.65
N GLN A 381 25.31 -10.21 -24.03
CA GLN A 381 24.05 -10.19 -24.77
C GLN A 381 22.94 -9.52 -23.96
N ALA A 382 22.81 -9.88 -22.68
CA ALA A 382 21.81 -9.30 -21.79
C ALA A 382 22.12 -7.82 -21.50
N ALA A 383 23.38 -7.48 -21.24
CA ALA A 383 23.83 -6.12 -21.02
C ALA A 383 23.57 -5.22 -22.24
N ALA A 384 23.93 -5.69 -23.44
CA ALA A 384 23.73 -4.93 -24.68
C ALA A 384 22.25 -4.72 -25.00
N PHE A 385 21.41 -5.74 -24.77
CA PHE A 385 19.96 -5.62 -24.90
C PHE A 385 19.38 -4.59 -23.90
N VAL A 386 19.71 -4.72 -22.61
CA VAL A 386 19.20 -3.81 -21.56
C VAL A 386 19.73 -2.38 -21.74
N ALA A 387 20.95 -2.22 -22.28
CA ALA A 387 21.51 -0.91 -22.66
C ALA A 387 20.86 -0.29 -23.92
N GLY A 388 19.91 -0.99 -24.55
CA GLY A 388 19.26 -0.56 -25.78
C GLY A 388 20.15 -0.58 -27.03
N ARG A 389 21.23 -1.38 -27.01
CA ARG A 389 22.19 -1.51 -28.13
C ARG A 389 21.82 -2.63 -29.10
N LEU A 390 21.07 -3.61 -28.63
CA LEU A 390 20.52 -4.71 -29.43
C LEU A 390 19.00 -4.78 -29.23
N THR A 391 18.29 -5.18 -30.28
CA THR A 391 16.89 -5.55 -30.19
C THR A 391 16.75 -6.98 -29.66
N LEU A 392 15.55 -7.34 -29.17
CA LEU A 392 15.30 -8.70 -28.69
C LEU A 392 15.49 -9.73 -29.81
N GLU A 393 15.10 -9.39 -31.04
CA GLU A 393 15.22 -10.30 -32.18
C GLU A 393 16.68 -10.56 -32.57
N GLU A 394 17.52 -9.52 -32.59
CA GLU A 394 18.96 -9.66 -32.84
C GLU A 394 19.62 -10.52 -31.77
N THR A 395 19.33 -10.25 -30.49
CA THR A 395 19.94 -10.98 -29.38
C THR A 395 19.53 -12.45 -29.34
N VAL A 396 18.24 -12.75 -29.55
CA VAL A 396 17.72 -14.13 -29.61
C VAL A 396 18.33 -14.89 -30.81
N ARG A 397 18.52 -14.23 -31.96
CA ARG A 397 19.25 -14.83 -33.10
C ARG A 397 20.70 -15.15 -32.74
N MET A 398 21.42 -14.23 -32.09
CA MET A 398 22.81 -14.47 -31.67
C MET A 398 22.92 -15.64 -30.70
N LEU A 399 21.96 -15.79 -29.78
CA LEU A 399 21.92 -16.88 -28.81
C LEU A 399 21.52 -18.22 -29.43
N ALA A 400 20.71 -18.23 -30.50
CA ALA A 400 20.37 -19.45 -31.22
C ALA A 400 21.49 -19.92 -32.16
N VAL A 401 22.38 -19.02 -32.56
CA VAL A 401 23.55 -19.31 -33.42
C VAL A 401 24.79 -19.65 -32.59
N SER A 402 24.68 -19.92 -31.28
CA SER A 402 25.81 -20.43 -30.48
C SER A 402 26.20 -21.83 -30.99
N MET A 403 27.15 -21.83 -31.92
CA MET A 403 27.61 -22.96 -32.73
C MET A 403 28.13 -24.12 -31.88
N ASN A 404 27.97 -25.33 -32.42
CA ASN A 404 28.76 -26.50 -32.06
C ASN A 404 30.22 -26.20 -32.46
N GLU A 405 31.15 -26.30 -31.52
CA GLU A 405 32.56 -25.87 -31.66
C GLU A 405 33.28 -26.50 -32.88
N ASP A 406 32.82 -27.69 -33.29
CA ASP A 406 33.31 -28.46 -34.43
C ASP A 406 33.29 -27.69 -35.79
N GLU A 407 32.42 -26.68 -35.95
CA GLU A 407 32.36 -25.86 -37.17
C GLU A 407 33.24 -24.58 -37.14
N VAL A 408 33.65 -24.11 -35.95
CA VAL A 408 34.50 -22.92 -35.80
C VAL A 408 35.98 -23.28 -35.79
N GLU A 409 36.33 -24.47 -35.29
CA GLU A 409 37.72 -24.89 -35.08
C GLU A 409 38.50 -25.15 -36.39
N ASN A 410 37.82 -25.36 -37.53
CA ASN A 410 38.49 -25.85 -38.74
C ASN A 410 39.12 -24.81 -39.67
N LYS A 411 39.21 -23.51 -39.30
CA LYS A 411 39.86 -22.51 -40.20
C LYS A 411 40.76 -21.43 -39.60
N LEU A 412 40.95 -21.29 -38.29
CA LEU A 412 41.62 -20.07 -37.77
C LEU A 412 42.87 -20.19 -36.90
N LEU A 413 43.28 -21.35 -36.38
CA LEU A 413 44.48 -21.43 -35.54
C LEU A 413 45.35 -22.63 -35.92
N LYS A 414 46.37 -22.38 -36.75
CA LYS A 414 47.39 -23.38 -37.08
C LYS A 414 48.72 -23.02 -36.40
N GLY A 415 49.03 -23.75 -35.33
CA GLY A 415 50.35 -23.82 -34.72
C GLY A 415 50.50 -22.97 -33.45
N ILE A 416 50.42 -23.65 -32.30
CA ILE A 416 51.12 -23.35 -31.03
C ILE A 416 50.78 -22.02 -30.28
N GLU A 417 49.68 -22.01 -29.51
CA GLU A 417 49.52 -21.15 -28.30
C GLU A 417 49.90 -21.89 -26.99
N HIS A 418 49.92 -23.22 -27.07
CA HIS A 418 50.52 -24.25 -26.20
C HIS A 418 50.57 -23.98 -24.68
N LEU A 419 49.41 -24.08 -24.03
CA LEU A 419 49.06 -25.14 -23.04
C LEU A 419 48.13 -24.64 -21.93
N ALA A 420 47.86 -23.34 -21.77
CA ALA A 420 46.74 -22.80 -20.98
C ALA A 420 46.62 -21.29 -21.19
N CYS A 421 45.41 -20.74 -21.12
CA CYS A 421 45.17 -19.31 -21.10
C CYS A 421 44.58 -18.86 -19.74
N ILE A 422 44.71 -17.56 -19.43
CA ILE A 422 43.87 -16.94 -18.41
C ILE A 422 42.54 -16.57 -19.08
N ALA A 423 41.48 -17.30 -18.74
CA ALA A 423 40.15 -17.07 -19.30
C ALA A 423 39.49 -15.81 -18.72
N VAL A 424 39.63 -15.58 -17.41
CA VAL A 424 39.03 -14.43 -16.72
C VAL A 424 39.87 -14.00 -15.52
N VAL A 425 40.07 -12.68 -15.33
CA VAL A 425 40.58 -12.09 -14.08
C VAL A 425 39.42 -11.42 -13.34
N ASN A 426 38.84 -12.08 -12.34
CA ASN A 426 37.72 -11.55 -11.55
C ASN A 426 38.19 -10.50 -10.53
N SER A 427 39.41 -10.66 -9.99
CA SER A 427 40.05 -9.72 -9.06
C SER A 427 41.57 -9.95 -9.04
N PRO A 428 42.37 -9.10 -8.35
CA PRO A 428 43.81 -9.33 -8.18
C PRO A 428 44.17 -10.66 -7.51
N ARG A 429 43.20 -11.38 -6.91
CA ARG A 429 43.38 -12.67 -6.23
C ARG A 429 42.44 -13.77 -6.74
N SER A 430 41.69 -13.52 -7.81
CA SER A 430 40.77 -14.50 -8.39
C SER A 430 40.90 -14.49 -9.91
N VAL A 431 41.41 -15.59 -10.43
CA VAL A 431 41.69 -15.80 -11.85
C VAL A 431 41.14 -17.18 -12.22
N ILE A 432 40.53 -17.27 -13.39
CA ILE A 432 40.07 -18.52 -14.00
C ILE A 432 41.01 -18.80 -15.17
N THR A 433 41.57 -20.01 -15.20
CA THR A 433 42.42 -20.51 -16.29
C THR A 433 41.65 -21.53 -17.11
N SER A 434 41.81 -21.51 -18.43
CA SER A 434 41.16 -22.46 -19.35
C SER A 434 42.23 -23.21 -20.15
N SER A 435 42.08 -24.54 -20.21
CA SER A 435 42.93 -25.45 -20.98
C SER A 435 42.29 -26.84 -21.07
N ASP A 436 42.95 -27.77 -21.76
CA ASP A 436 42.61 -29.19 -21.74
C ASP A 436 42.72 -29.80 -20.34
N GLU A 437 41.94 -30.86 -20.09
CA GLU A 437 41.80 -31.50 -18.76
C GLU A 437 43.16 -31.92 -18.17
N LYS A 438 44.03 -32.50 -18.99
CA LYS A 438 45.34 -32.96 -18.56
C LYS A 438 46.21 -31.78 -18.12
N THR A 439 46.20 -30.68 -18.85
CA THR A 439 46.98 -29.50 -18.47
C THR A 439 46.42 -28.78 -17.24
N ILE A 440 45.10 -28.71 -17.07
CA ILE A 440 44.49 -28.18 -15.84
C ILE A 440 44.87 -29.02 -14.62
N ASP A 441 44.89 -30.36 -14.74
CA ASP A 441 45.33 -31.25 -13.68
C ASP A 441 46.81 -31.04 -13.31
N GLU A 442 47.67 -30.86 -14.31
CA GLU A 442 49.09 -30.54 -14.10
C GLU A 442 49.27 -29.19 -13.39
N ILE A 443 48.55 -28.14 -13.82
CA ILE A 443 48.54 -26.82 -13.17
C ILE A 443 48.07 -26.95 -11.71
N GLN A 444 47.00 -27.71 -11.45
CA GLN A 444 46.47 -27.92 -10.11
C GLN A 444 47.46 -28.65 -9.20
N GLN A 445 48.20 -29.63 -9.71
CA GLN A 445 49.26 -30.30 -8.96
C GLN A 445 50.41 -29.34 -8.63
N ILE A 446 50.89 -28.57 -9.59
CA ILE A 446 51.96 -27.57 -9.39
C ILE A 446 51.55 -26.53 -8.33
N LEU A 447 50.32 -26.01 -8.41
CA LEU A 447 49.78 -25.07 -7.44
C LEU A 447 49.60 -25.70 -6.05
N SER A 448 49.27 -27.00 -5.98
CA SER A 448 49.13 -27.71 -4.70
C SER A 448 50.46 -27.92 -3.99
N ILE A 449 51.54 -28.11 -4.73
CA ILE A 449 52.90 -28.28 -4.19
C ILE A 449 53.51 -26.93 -3.82
N SER A 450 53.42 -25.96 -4.75
CA SER A 450 54.13 -24.68 -4.62
C SER A 450 53.38 -23.68 -3.74
N TYR A 451 52.05 -23.80 -3.66
CA TYR A 451 51.17 -22.86 -2.97
C TYR A 451 49.99 -23.57 -2.27
N PRO A 452 50.25 -24.38 -1.22
CA PRO A 452 49.24 -25.24 -0.60
C PRO A 452 48.04 -24.48 0.00
N ASN A 453 48.22 -23.20 0.34
CA ASN A 453 47.20 -22.35 0.98
C ASN A 453 46.29 -21.60 -0.02
N ILE A 454 46.45 -21.81 -1.33
CA ILE A 454 45.57 -21.19 -2.35
C ILE A 454 44.32 -22.06 -2.54
N PHE A 455 43.13 -21.45 -2.45
CA PHE A 455 41.85 -22.10 -2.75
C PHE A 455 41.73 -22.37 -4.26
N LYS A 456 41.36 -23.61 -4.60
CA LYS A 456 41.26 -24.11 -5.99
C LYS A 456 39.93 -24.83 -6.17
N ALA A 457 39.26 -24.59 -7.27
CA ALA A 457 38.01 -25.26 -7.62
C ALA A 457 37.90 -25.42 -9.14
N TYR A 458 37.47 -26.59 -9.59
CA TYR A 458 37.10 -26.79 -11.00
C TYR A 458 35.78 -26.08 -11.29
N VAL A 459 35.73 -25.39 -12.43
CA VAL A 459 34.47 -24.90 -13.00
C VAL A 459 33.90 -26.03 -13.86
N ARG A 460 32.67 -26.48 -13.56
CA ARG A 460 32.03 -27.61 -14.27
C ARG A 460 31.46 -27.15 -15.61
N ILE A 461 32.32 -27.13 -16.63
CA ILE A 461 31.97 -26.81 -18.02
C ILE A 461 32.51 -27.92 -18.92
N LYS A 462 31.79 -28.25 -20.00
CA LYS A 462 32.19 -29.32 -20.93
C LYS A 462 33.36 -28.91 -21.82
N ASN A 463 33.50 -27.62 -22.09
CA ASN A 463 34.47 -27.06 -23.02
C ASN A 463 35.30 -25.97 -22.30
N ALA A 464 36.55 -25.83 -22.73
CA ALA A 464 37.49 -24.84 -22.23
C ALA A 464 37.23 -23.50 -22.97
N PHE A 465 36.56 -22.53 -22.32
CA PHE A 465 36.24 -21.25 -22.96
C PHE A 465 37.39 -20.25 -22.89
N HIS A 466 37.57 -19.46 -23.96
CA HIS A 466 38.62 -18.43 -24.10
C HIS A 466 40.05 -18.99 -24.20
N SER A 467 40.22 -20.30 -24.40
CA SER A 467 41.52 -20.99 -24.56
C SER A 467 41.89 -21.36 -25.97
#